data_AF-A0A522BF58-F1
#
_entry.id   AF-A0A522BF58-F1
#
_cell.length_a   1.000
_cell.length_b   1.000
_cell.length_c   1.000
_cell.angle_alpha   90.00
_cell.angle_beta   90.00
_cell.angle_gamma   90.00
#
_symmetry.space_group_name_H-M   'P 1'
#
loop_
_entity.id
_entity.type
_entity.pdbx_description
1 polymer ?
#
loop_
_entity_poly.entity_id
_entity_poly.type
_entity_poly.pdbx_seq_one_letter_code
_entity_poly.pdbx_strand_id
1 'polypeptide(L)'
;MAWRTCGKCKNEFFAEYKHCPGCGQEYKENHLKAFSALAAVAFLLVSAIVYEFYSVSKTPDNSAEQDLIQKEDTARLEEMMSKLPDTRKLEEEKVRIEERISQLSKKLALIKQQQKRTVNIDGVMTQISGERPPEQETAAIDDLVSEMPEAKQLKEEEARLEIVMNQMAEIRQLHNKKTRFEERAIRFSQARQFLKNNLDATNEELVAIKNSLESFKTTEDEYQEVQKLLVFINEKIAVKSKKIDRKNQAIERERFEAETASLDDKGKRLKKEHPNWSVEECDLISKGKIKTGMLEEQVKVALGEPFEIKRTSTRSKWILRKNSTACLYFEEGICVAIQQ
;
A
#
# COMPACT_ATOMS: atom_id res chain seq x y z
N MET A 1 48.81 -0.63 23.07
CA MET A 1 49.34 -1.84 23.76
C MET A 1 48.24 -2.38 24.64
N ALA A 2 47.86 -3.66 24.51
CA ALA A 2 46.72 -4.23 25.24
C ALA A 2 47.17 -4.82 26.59
N TRP A 3 46.52 -4.39 27.67
CA TRP A 3 46.69 -4.93 29.02
C TRP A 3 45.73 -6.10 29.24
N ARG A 4 46.15 -7.13 29.98
CA ARG A 4 45.32 -8.27 30.36
C ARG A 4 45.35 -8.46 31.87
N THR A 5 44.22 -8.86 32.46
CA THR A 5 44.08 -9.22 33.87
C THR A 5 44.07 -10.74 34.04
N CYS A 6 44.87 -11.26 34.97
CA CYS A 6 44.86 -12.69 35.29
C CYS A 6 43.56 -13.06 36.03
N GLY A 7 42.78 -14.01 35.51
CA GLY A 7 41.55 -14.46 36.17
C GLY A 7 41.75 -15.05 37.57
N LYS A 8 42.95 -15.56 37.90
CA LYS A 8 43.23 -16.20 39.20
C LYS A 8 43.82 -15.25 40.24
N CYS A 9 44.84 -14.47 39.89
CA CYS A 9 45.51 -13.56 40.85
C CYS A 9 45.14 -12.09 40.65
N LYS A 10 44.33 -11.76 39.65
CA LYS A 10 43.89 -10.40 39.29
C LYS A 10 44.99 -9.39 38.95
N ASN A 11 46.25 -9.80 38.86
CA ASN A 11 47.32 -8.93 38.39
C ASN A 11 47.16 -8.57 36.91
N GLU A 12 47.47 -7.32 36.59
CA GLU A 12 47.54 -6.79 35.24
C GLU A 12 48.94 -6.99 34.65
N PHE A 13 49.00 -7.46 33.41
CA PHE A 13 50.25 -7.68 32.70
C PHE A 13 50.07 -7.50 31.19
N PHE A 14 51.18 -7.34 30.49
CA PHE A 14 51.16 -7.12 29.04
C PHE A 14 50.73 -8.39 28.28
N ALA A 15 49.97 -8.23 27.21
CA ALA A 15 49.43 -9.34 26.42
C ALA A 15 50.49 -10.26 25.76
N GLU A 16 51.76 -9.85 25.76
CA GLU A 16 52.88 -10.61 25.17
C GLU A 16 53.38 -11.75 26.07
N TYR A 17 53.05 -11.74 27.37
CA TYR A 17 53.45 -12.82 28.28
C TYR A 17 52.54 -14.05 28.11
N LYS A 18 53.14 -15.20 27.75
CA LYS A 18 52.45 -16.51 27.66
C LYS A 18 51.99 -17.06 29.02
N HIS A 19 52.61 -16.60 30.09
CA HIS A 19 52.32 -16.99 31.47
C HIS A 19 52.09 -15.76 32.32
N CYS A 20 51.17 -15.84 33.27
CA CYS A 20 50.99 -14.75 34.23
C CYS A 20 52.25 -14.63 35.11
N PRO A 21 52.91 -13.46 35.17
CA PRO A 21 54.12 -13.27 35.97
C PRO A 21 53.86 -13.37 37.48
N GLY A 22 52.61 -13.17 37.93
CA GLY A 22 52.25 -13.28 39.35
C GLY A 22 52.04 -14.71 39.84
N CYS A 23 51.41 -15.58 39.04
CA CYS A 23 51.01 -16.92 39.50
C CYS A 23 51.48 -18.08 38.60
N GLY A 24 52.20 -17.80 37.52
CA GLY A 24 52.76 -18.80 36.60
C GLY A 24 51.74 -19.54 35.73
N GLN A 25 50.45 -19.20 35.81
CA GLN A 25 49.41 -19.92 35.08
C GLN A 25 49.49 -19.64 33.57
N GLU A 26 49.48 -20.72 32.78
CA GLU A 26 49.53 -20.69 31.32
C GLU A 26 48.15 -20.35 30.73
N TYR A 27 48.12 -19.41 29.78
CA TYR A 27 46.89 -19.00 29.11
C TYR A 27 46.60 -19.93 27.93
N LYS A 28 45.60 -20.82 28.06
CA LYS A 28 45.10 -21.62 26.93
C LYS A 28 44.15 -20.76 26.09
N GLU A 29 44.57 -20.37 24.89
CA GLU A 29 43.73 -19.67 23.91
C GLU A 29 42.60 -20.58 23.41
N ASN A 30 41.43 -20.46 24.02
CA ASN A 30 40.23 -21.23 23.63
C ASN A 30 39.46 -20.61 22.44
N HIS A 31 40.04 -19.64 21.73
CA HIS A 31 39.33 -18.85 20.71
C HIS A 31 38.94 -19.64 19.45
N LEU A 32 39.53 -20.81 19.19
CA LEU A 32 39.25 -21.54 17.93
C LEU A 32 37.94 -22.35 17.93
N LYS A 33 37.36 -22.71 19.09
CA LYS A 33 36.13 -23.53 19.14
C LYS A 33 34.83 -22.71 19.14
N ALA A 34 34.89 -21.42 19.49
CA ALA A 34 33.72 -20.55 19.48
C ALA A 34 33.33 -20.11 18.06
N PHE A 35 34.31 -19.93 17.16
CA PHE A 35 34.05 -19.54 15.77
C PHE A 35 33.38 -20.63 14.94
N SER A 36 33.68 -21.92 15.18
CA SER A 36 33.03 -23.01 14.44
C SER A 36 31.56 -23.19 14.82
N ALA A 37 31.20 -22.97 16.09
CA ALA A 37 29.82 -23.03 16.56
C ALA A 37 28.99 -21.84 16.03
N LEU A 38 29.55 -20.63 16.05
CA LEU A 38 28.89 -19.44 15.49
C LEU A 38 28.69 -19.54 13.96
N ALA A 39 29.66 -20.09 13.23
CA ALA A 39 29.52 -20.32 11.80
C ALA A 39 28.44 -21.37 11.48
N ALA A 40 28.34 -22.43 12.27
CA ALA A 40 27.29 -23.46 12.10
C ALA A 40 25.89 -22.91 12.38
N VAL A 41 25.73 -22.09 13.43
CA VAL A 41 24.45 -21.42 13.75
C VAL A 41 24.07 -20.42 12.67
N ALA A 42 25.02 -19.63 12.17
CA ALA A 42 24.77 -18.71 11.06
C ALA A 42 24.35 -19.44 9.78
N PHE A 43 24.97 -20.59 9.47
CA PHE A 43 24.59 -21.40 8.32
C PHE A 43 23.18 -21.99 8.46
N LEU A 44 22.82 -22.47 9.66
CA LEU A 44 21.46 -22.96 9.93
C LEU A 44 20.41 -21.86 9.81
N LEU A 45 20.68 -20.65 10.33
CA LEU A 45 19.79 -19.50 10.20
C LEU A 45 19.62 -19.07 8.75
N VAL A 46 20.70 -19.02 7.96
CA VAL A 46 20.60 -18.73 6.52
C VAL A 46 19.83 -19.82 5.79
N SER A 47 20.05 -21.10 6.12
CA SER A 47 19.29 -22.19 5.51
C SER A 47 17.80 -22.17 5.86
N ALA A 48 17.44 -21.77 7.09
CA ALA A 48 16.05 -21.59 7.50
C ALA A 48 15.39 -20.40 6.79
N ILE A 49 16.11 -19.28 6.65
CA ILE A 49 15.62 -18.10 5.90
C ILE A 49 15.45 -18.44 4.42
N VAL A 50 16.39 -19.17 3.82
CA VAL A 50 16.28 -19.63 2.43
C VAL A 50 15.13 -20.61 2.28
N TYR A 51 14.92 -21.53 3.24
CA TYR A 51 13.81 -22.48 3.22
C TYR A 51 12.45 -21.78 3.37
N GLU A 52 12.32 -20.77 4.24
CA GLU A 52 11.11 -19.94 4.32
C GLU A 52 10.89 -19.11 3.05
N PHE A 53 11.94 -18.54 2.46
CA PHE A 53 11.83 -17.87 1.16
C PHE A 53 11.40 -18.86 0.05
N TYR A 54 11.90 -20.09 0.08
CA TYR A 54 11.57 -21.11 -0.89
C TYR A 54 10.14 -21.63 -0.68
N SER A 55 9.67 -21.79 0.56
CA SER A 55 8.30 -22.23 0.87
C SER A 55 7.27 -21.13 0.58
N VAL A 56 7.61 -19.86 0.81
CA VAL A 56 6.78 -18.70 0.42
C VAL A 56 6.72 -18.54 -1.11
N SER A 57 7.80 -18.84 -1.83
CA SER A 57 7.77 -18.87 -3.31
C SER A 57 7.01 -20.06 -3.91
N LYS A 58 6.63 -21.03 -3.06
CA LYS A 58 5.84 -22.21 -3.39
C LYS A 58 4.46 -22.15 -2.71
N THR A 59 3.85 -20.98 -2.56
CA THR A 59 2.39 -20.97 -2.51
C THR A 59 1.89 -21.55 -3.84
N PRO A 60 1.05 -22.60 -3.84
CA PRO A 60 0.41 -23.03 -5.07
C PRO A 60 -0.25 -21.83 -5.72
N ASP A 61 -0.18 -21.80 -7.04
CA ASP A 61 -0.77 -20.78 -7.90
C ASP A 61 -2.25 -20.59 -7.49
N ASN A 62 -2.54 -19.64 -6.60
CA ASN A 62 -3.91 -19.25 -6.22
C ASN A 62 -4.68 -18.71 -7.44
N SER A 63 -4.03 -18.56 -8.59
CA SER A 63 -4.68 -18.33 -9.88
C SER A 63 -5.71 -19.40 -10.21
N ALA A 64 -5.50 -20.67 -9.84
CA ALA A 64 -6.47 -21.74 -10.06
C ALA A 64 -7.69 -21.64 -9.14
N GLU A 65 -7.48 -21.31 -7.86
CA GLU A 65 -8.54 -21.15 -6.86
C GLU A 65 -9.36 -19.87 -7.10
N GLN A 66 -8.73 -18.82 -7.63
CA GLN A 66 -9.38 -17.57 -8.02
C GLN A 66 -10.15 -17.68 -9.34
N ASP A 67 -9.64 -18.40 -10.34
CA ASP A 67 -10.40 -18.72 -11.56
C ASP A 67 -11.63 -19.58 -11.22
N LEU A 68 -11.54 -20.41 -10.18
CA LEU A 68 -12.66 -21.18 -9.66
C LEU A 68 -13.72 -20.28 -9.01
N ILE A 69 -13.34 -19.35 -8.15
CA ILE A 69 -14.28 -18.40 -7.50
C ILE A 69 -14.95 -17.49 -8.54
N GLN A 70 -14.19 -16.95 -9.50
CA GLN A 70 -14.74 -16.09 -10.55
C GLN A 70 -15.65 -16.86 -11.52
N LYS A 71 -15.35 -18.15 -11.77
CA LYS A 71 -16.26 -19.05 -12.50
C LYS A 71 -17.48 -19.42 -11.69
N GLU A 72 -17.37 -19.59 -10.38
CA GLU A 72 -18.48 -19.95 -9.50
C GLU A 72 -19.49 -18.80 -9.38
N ASP A 73 -19.03 -17.55 -9.24
CA ASP A 73 -19.89 -16.38 -9.19
C ASP A 73 -20.57 -16.09 -10.54
N THR A 74 -19.85 -16.28 -11.66
CA THR A 74 -20.44 -16.14 -13.00
C THR A 74 -21.42 -17.27 -13.29
N ALA A 75 -21.11 -18.53 -12.92
CA ALA A 75 -22.02 -19.66 -13.04
C ALA A 75 -23.27 -19.49 -12.19
N ARG A 76 -23.15 -18.97 -10.96
CA ARG A 76 -24.28 -18.70 -10.08
C ARG A 76 -25.17 -17.59 -10.63
N LEU A 77 -24.59 -16.56 -11.24
CA LEU A 77 -25.35 -15.50 -11.90
C LEU A 77 -26.04 -16.00 -13.19
N GLU A 78 -25.38 -16.86 -13.97
CA GLU A 78 -25.98 -17.52 -15.13
C GLU A 78 -27.11 -18.49 -14.74
N GLU A 79 -26.96 -19.21 -13.63
CA GLU A 79 -28.00 -20.07 -13.06
C GLU A 79 -29.20 -19.24 -12.58
N MET A 80 -28.97 -18.10 -11.93
CA MET A 80 -30.05 -17.18 -11.55
C MET A 80 -30.77 -16.63 -12.78
N MET A 81 -30.03 -16.29 -13.85
CA MET A 81 -30.63 -15.82 -15.10
C MET A 81 -31.36 -16.91 -15.87
N SER A 82 -30.92 -18.17 -15.81
CA SER A 82 -31.57 -19.29 -16.50
C SER A 82 -32.90 -19.69 -15.87
N LYS A 83 -33.08 -19.39 -14.58
CA LYS A 83 -34.34 -19.56 -13.85
C LYS A 83 -35.37 -18.46 -14.12
N LEU A 84 -34.98 -17.37 -14.76
CA LEU A 84 -35.90 -16.28 -15.09
C LEU A 84 -36.71 -16.59 -16.34
N PRO A 85 -37.95 -16.09 -16.43
CA PRO A 85 -38.73 -16.20 -17.66
C PRO A 85 -38.03 -15.41 -18.77
N ASP A 86 -38.14 -15.90 -20.00
CA ASP A 86 -37.57 -15.24 -21.17
C ASP A 86 -38.15 -13.82 -21.30
N THR A 87 -37.27 -12.82 -21.25
CA THR A 87 -37.61 -11.39 -21.39
C THR A 87 -38.50 -11.11 -22.59
N ARG A 88 -38.31 -11.83 -23.71
CA ARG A 88 -39.12 -11.66 -24.91
C ARG A 88 -40.55 -12.16 -24.70
N LYS A 89 -40.72 -13.29 -24.01
CA LYS A 89 -42.04 -13.83 -23.68
C LYS A 89 -42.79 -12.94 -22.69
N LEU A 90 -42.07 -12.38 -21.71
CA LEU A 90 -42.61 -11.41 -20.75
C LEU A 90 -43.09 -10.12 -21.44
N GLU A 91 -42.33 -9.58 -22.40
CA GLU A 91 -42.77 -8.39 -23.15
C GLU A 91 -43.99 -8.69 -24.04
N GLU A 92 -44.02 -9.85 -24.69
CA GLU A 92 -45.19 -10.30 -25.47
C GLU A 92 -46.43 -10.54 -24.58
N GLU A 93 -46.24 -11.02 -23.34
CA GLU A 93 -47.29 -11.19 -22.34
C GLU A 93 -47.80 -9.85 -21.82
N LYS A 94 -46.90 -8.91 -21.50
CA LYS A 94 -47.25 -7.53 -21.12
C LYS A 94 -48.12 -6.86 -22.18
N VAL A 95 -47.69 -6.89 -23.45
CA VAL A 95 -48.45 -6.32 -24.57
C VAL A 95 -49.84 -6.96 -24.67
N ARG A 96 -49.94 -8.28 -24.52
CA ARG A 96 -51.24 -8.98 -24.50
C ARG A 96 -52.14 -8.54 -23.35
N ILE A 97 -51.61 -8.39 -22.14
CA ILE A 97 -52.38 -7.96 -20.97
C ILE A 97 -52.84 -6.50 -21.13
N GLU A 98 -51.96 -5.60 -21.59
CA GLU A 98 -52.29 -4.20 -21.87
C GLU A 98 -53.42 -4.08 -22.90
N GLU A 99 -53.40 -4.92 -23.95
CA GLU A 99 -54.47 -4.95 -24.93
C GLU A 99 -55.79 -5.47 -24.36
N ARG A 100 -55.77 -6.49 -23.48
CA ARG A 100 -56.97 -6.97 -22.79
C ARG A 100 -57.55 -5.94 -21.81
N ILE A 101 -56.70 -5.26 -21.04
CA ILE A 101 -57.09 -4.13 -20.18
C ILE A 101 -57.76 -3.03 -21.01
N SER A 102 -57.18 -2.66 -22.15
CA SER A 102 -57.74 -1.68 -23.07
C SER A 102 -59.12 -2.08 -23.59
N GLN A 103 -59.29 -3.36 -23.98
CA GLN A 103 -60.57 -3.89 -24.44
C GLN A 103 -61.63 -3.93 -23.32
N LEU A 104 -61.27 -4.39 -22.12
CA LEU A 104 -62.16 -4.45 -20.96
C LEU A 104 -62.59 -3.05 -20.50
N SER A 105 -61.66 -2.09 -20.45
CA SER A 105 -61.92 -0.70 -20.11
C SER A 105 -62.91 -0.06 -21.10
N LYS A 106 -62.74 -0.29 -22.41
CA LYS A 106 -63.70 0.17 -23.43
C LYS A 106 -65.09 -0.45 -23.25
N LYS A 107 -65.18 -1.76 -22.96
CA LYS A 107 -66.47 -2.44 -22.69
C LYS A 107 -67.16 -1.86 -21.46
N LEU A 108 -66.44 -1.65 -20.36
CA LEU A 108 -66.97 -1.04 -19.14
C LEU A 108 -67.45 0.39 -19.37
N ALA A 109 -66.72 1.19 -20.16
CA ALA A 109 -67.15 2.54 -20.53
C ALA A 109 -68.47 2.53 -21.32
N LEU A 110 -68.63 1.57 -22.24
CA LEU A 110 -69.87 1.39 -23.01
C LEU A 110 -71.04 0.99 -22.09
N ILE A 111 -70.81 0.06 -21.17
CA ILE A 111 -71.82 -0.39 -20.20
C ILE A 111 -72.24 0.76 -19.28
N LYS A 112 -71.28 1.52 -18.74
CA LYS A 112 -71.56 2.73 -17.95
C LYS A 112 -72.39 3.74 -18.75
N GLN A 113 -72.09 3.91 -20.03
CA GLN A 113 -72.86 4.81 -20.91
C GLN A 113 -74.29 4.30 -21.14
N GLN A 114 -74.47 3.00 -21.36
CA GLN A 114 -75.79 2.40 -21.51
C GLN A 114 -76.63 2.50 -20.23
N GLN A 115 -76.03 2.21 -19.07
CA GLN A 115 -76.71 2.33 -17.77
C GLN A 115 -77.07 3.79 -17.44
N LYS A 116 -76.20 4.76 -17.76
CA LYS A 116 -76.57 6.18 -17.63
C LYS A 116 -77.76 6.54 -18.51
N ARG A 117 -77.87 5.97 -19.72
CA ARG A 117 -79.03 6.20 -20.59
C ARG A 117 -80.31 5.56 -20.04
N THR A 118 -80.24 4.34 -19.49
CA THR A 118 -81.42 3.68 -18.88
C THR A 118 -81.89 4.41 -17.63
N VAL A 119 -80.97 4.81 -16.74
CA VAL A 119 -81.33 5.59 -15.54
C VAL A 119 -81.90 6.97 -15.92
N ASN A 120 -81.43 7.59 -16.99
CA ASN A 120 -82.03 8.85 -17.47
C ASN A 120 -83.45 8.63 -18.03
N ILE A 121 -83.74 7.49 -18.65
CA ILE A 121 -85.09 7.13 -19.13
C ILE A 121 -86.01 6.82 -17.94
N ASP A 122 -85.54 6.03 -16.97
CA ASP A 122 -86.28 5.71 -15.75
C ASP A 122 -86.49 6.94 -14.88
N GLY A 123 -85.48 7.79 -14.70
CA GLY A 123 -85.59 9.07 -13.99
C GLY A 123 -86.59 10.03 -14.64
N VAL A 124 -86.68 10.06 -15.98
CA VAL A 124 -87.73 10.80 -16.70
C VAL A 124 -89.12 10.18 -16.45
N MET A 125 -89.23 8.85 -16.41
CA MET A 125 -90.46 8.14 -16.01
C MET A 125 -90.82 8.36 -14.53
N THR A 126 -89.85 8.53 -13.64
CA THR A 126 -90.05 8.68 -12.19
C THR A 126 -90.27 10.15 -11.79
N GLN A 127 -89.74 11.13 -12.53
CA GLN A 127 -90.11 12.55 -12.39
C GLN A 127 -91.59 12.81 -12.72
N ILE A 128 -92.21 11.95 -13.54
CA ILE A 128 -93.66 11.94 -13.76
C ILE A 128 -94.42 11.34 -12.55
N SER A 129 -93.74 10.56 -11.69
CA SER A 129 -94.31 9.83 -10.54
C SER A 129 -93.88 10.34 -9.15
N GLY A 130 -92.97 11.30 -9.04
CA GLY A 130 -92.74 12.09 -7.83
C GLY A 130 -91.80 11.53 -6.75
N GLU A 131 -90.79 10.70 -7.03
CA GLU A 131 -89.80 10.30 -6.00
C GLU A 131 -88.32 10.21 -6.47
N ARG A 132 -87.44 10.78 -5.61
CA ARG A 132 -85.97 10.62 -5.39
C ARG A 132 -84.93 11.42 -6.24
N PRO A 133 -83.81 11.93 -5.65
CA PRO A 133 -82.81 12.78 -6.34
C PRO A 133 -81.68 12.01 -7.06
N PRO A 134 -81.11 12.56 -8.16
CA PRO A 134 -80.23 11.86 -9.10
C PRO A 134 -78.80 11.53 -8.60
N GLU A 135 -78.30 12.20 -7.56
CA GLU A 135 -76.92 11.98 -7.07
C GLU A 135 -76.73 10.63 -6.36
N GLN A 136 -77.75 10.14 -5.64
CA GLN A 136 -77.70 8.81 -4.99
C GLN A 136 -77.74 7.66 -6.01
N GLU A 137 -78.30 7.87 -7.20
CA GLU A 137 -78.37 6.85 -8.25
C GLU A 137 -77.03 6.66 -8.95
N THR A 138 -76.24 7.73 -9.11
CA THR A 138 -74.91 7.64 -9.75
C THR A 138 -73.90 6.83 -8.94
N ALA A 139 -73.90 6.96 -7.61
CA ALA A 139 -73.06 6.15 -6.73
C ALA A 139 -73.48 4.66 -6.73
N ALA A 140 -74.79 4.39 -6.74
CA ALA A 140 -75.31 3.03 -6.83
C ALA A 140 -74.95 2.34 -8.17
N ILE A 141 -74.91 3.10 -9.27
CA ILE A 141 -74.45 2.60 -10.57
C ILE A 141 -72.97 2.23 -10.53
N ASP A 142 -72.11 3.04 -9.92
CA ASP A 142 -70.69 2.71 -9.83
C ASP A 142 -70.42 1.46 -8.95
N ASP A 143 -71.20 1.26 -7.88
CA ASP A 143 -71.16 0.04 -7.07
C ASP A 143 -71.62 -1.19 -7.86
N LEU A 144 -72.74 -1.10 -8.60
CA LEU A 144 -73.24 -2.16 -9.47
C LEU A 144 -72.23 -2.52 -10.57
N VAL A 145 -71.60 -1.52 -11.20
CA VAL A 145 -70.58 -1.73 -12.24
C VAL A 145 -69.32 -2.36 -11.65
N SER A 146 -68.95 -2.02 -10.42
CA SER A 146 -67.81 -2.62 -9.71
C SER A 146 -68.03 -4.12 -9.42
N GLU A 147 -69.27 -4.57 -9.28
CA GLU A 147 -69.60 -5.98 -9.07
C GLU A 147 -69.68 -6.82 -10.36
N MET A 148 -69.69 -6.17 -11.53
CA MET A 148 -69.81 -6.85 -12.81
C MET A 148 -68.62 -7.79 -13.10
N PRO A 149 -68.85 -8.90 -13.83
CA PRO A 149 -67.79 -9.83 -14.21
C PRO A 149 -66.61 -9.14 -14.93
N GLU A 150 -66.90 -8.18 -15.81
CA GLU A 150 -65.90 -7.43 -16.58
C GLU A 150 -65.03 -6.53 -15.69
N ALA A 151 -65.60 -5.93 -14.64
CA ALA A 151 -64.85 -5.10 -13.70
C ALA A 151 -63.94 -5.94 -12.78
N LYS A 152 -64.40 -7.14 -12.39
CA LYS A 152 -63.58 -8.11 -11.66
C LYS A 152 -62.43 -8.64 -12.52
N GLN A 153 -62.70 -8.96 -13.79
CA GLN A 153 -61.67 -9.36 -14.76
C GLN A 153 -60.65 -8.25 -15.02
N LEU A 154 -61.09 -6.99 -15.12
CA LEU A 154 -60.18 -5.85 -15.29
C LEU A 154 -59.20 -5.74 -14.11
N LYS A 155 -59.71 -5.80 -12.86
CA LYS A 155 -58.86 -5.79 -11.66
C LYS A 155 -57.86 -6.95 -11.62
N GLU A 156 -58.27 -8.14 -12.07
CA GLU A 156 -57.39 -9.30 -12.14
C GLU A 156 -56.28 -9.11 -13.20
N GLU A 157 -56.62 -8.60 -14.39
CA GLU A 157 -55.63 -8.36 -15.45
C GLU A 157 -54.70 -7.18 -15.10
N GLU A 158 -55.18 -6.15 -14.40
CA GLU A 158 -54.34 -5.08 -13.84
C GLU A 158 -53.34 -5.63 -12.80
N ALA A 159 -53.78 -6.52 -11.91
CA ALA A 159 -52.91 -7.19 -10.96
C ALA A 159 -51.87 -8.10 -11.66
N ARG A 160 -52.26 -8.80 -12.73
CA ARG A 160 -51.34 -9.59 -13.56
C ARG A 160 -50.29 -8.70 -14.25
N LEU A 161 -50.71 -7.54 -14.78
CA LEU A 161 -49.79 -6.57 -15.39
C LEU A 161 -48.74 -6.09 -14.38
N GLU A 162 -49.15 -5.80 -13.13
CA GLU A 162 -48.24 -5.38 -12.07
C GLU A 162 -47.19 -6.45 -11.75
N ILE A 163 -47.59 -7.73 -11.68
CA ILE A 163 -46.67 -8.85 -11.48
C ILE A 163 -45.65 -8.94 -12.63
N VAL A 164 -46.11 -8.86 -13.87
CA VAL A 164 -45.25 -8.92 -15.07
C VAL A 164 -44.26 -7.75 -15.08
N MET A 165 -44.70 -6.52 -14.75
CA MET A 165 -43.81 -5.37 -14.67
C MET A 165 -42.75 -5.51 -13.58
N ASN A 166 -43.10 -6.05 -12.41
CA ASN A 166 -42.15 -6.31 -11.33
C ASN A 166 -41.09 -7.34 -11.73
N GLN A 167 -41.49 -8.43 -12.40
CA GLN A 167 -40.55 -9.43 -12.93
C GLN A 167 -39.60 -8.83 -13.97
N MET A 168 -40.09 -7.98 -14.86
CA MET A 168 -39.25 -7.27 -15.84
C MET A 168 -38.26 -6.31 -15.16
N ALA A 169 -38.66 -5.64 -14.08
CA ALA A 169 -37.77 -4.77 -13.31
C ALA A 169 -36.62 -5.56 -12.65
N GLU A 170 -36.92 -6.73 -12.09
CA GLU A 170 -35.93 -7.64 -11.50
C GLU A 170 -34.92 -8.14 -12.55
N ILE A 171 -35.40 -8.55 -13.73
CA ILE A 171 -34.53 -8.99 -14.83
C ILE A 171 -33.61 -7.84 -15.29
N ARG A 172 -34.11 -6.60 -15.39
CA ARG A 172 -33.26 -5.44 -15.71
C ARG A 172 -32.19 -5.19 -14.66
N GLN A 173 -32.50 -5.33 -13.38
CA GLN A 173 -31.50 -5.19 -12.33
C GLN A 173 -30.42 -6.27 -12.42
N LEU A 174 -30.80 -7.52 -12.71
CA LEU A 174 -29.86 -8.62 -12.89
C LEU A 174 -29.00 -8.45 -14.14
N HIS A 175 -29.57 -7.97 -15.24
CA HIS A 175 -28.81 -7.65 -16.45
C HIS A 175 -27.78 -6.54 -16.19
N ASN A 176 -28.17 -5.46 -15.51
CA ASN A 176 -27.25 -4.38 -15.13
C ASN A 176 -26.12 -4.88 -14.22
N LYS A 177 -26.43 -5.80 -13.28
CA LYS A 177 -25.41 -6.44 -12.45
C LYS A 177 -24.45 -7.26 -13.32
N LYS A 178 -24.95 -8.10 -14.22
CA LYS A 178 -24.14 -8.89 -15.15
C LYS A 178 -23.20 -8.03 -15.98
N THR A 179 -23.70 -6.97 -16.62
CA THR A 179 -22.88 -6.06 -17.42
C THR A 179 -21.77 -5.41 -16.59
N ARG A 180 -22.07 -5.01 -15.34
CA ARG A 180 -21.04 -4.50 -14.43
C ARG A 180 -20.00 -5.57 -14.04
N PHE A 181 -20.37 -6.85 -13.95
CA PHE A 181 -19.41 -7.92 -13.72
C PHE A 181 -18.52 -8.16 -14.95
N GLU A 182 -19.09 -8.16 -16.15
CA GLU A 182 -18.35 -8.32 -17.41
C GLU A 182 -17.35 -7.18 -17.63
N GLU A 183 -17.79 -5.92 -17.47
CA GLU A 183 -16.90 -4.75 -17.55
C GLU A 183 -15.77 -4.81 -16.52
N ARG A 184 -16.06 -5.28 -15.30
CA ARG A 184 -15.06 -5.49 -14.25
C ARG A 184 -14.06 -6.57 -14.63
N ALA A 185 -14.51 -7.72 -15.13
CA ALA A 185 -13.63 -8.81 -15.57
C ALA A 185 -12.68 -8.38 -16.69
N ILE A 186 -13.17 -7.56 -17.64
CA ILE A 186 -12.35 -6.99 -18.71
C ILE A 186 -11.27 -6.05 -18.14
N ARG A 187 -11.60 -5.18 -17.19
CA ARG A 187 -10.60 -4.28 -16.57
C ARG A 187 -9.55 -5.04 -15.77
N PHE A 188 -9.95 -6.09 -15.04
CA PHE A 188 -9.01 -6.93 -14.31
C PHE A 188 -8.08 -7.72 -15.23
N SER A 189 -8.59 -8.27 -16.34
CA SER A 189 -7.75 -8.97 -17.32
C SER A 189 -6.75 -8.02 -17.97
N GLN A 190 -7.17 -6.79 -18.29
CA GLN A 190 -6.28 -5.73 -18.79
C GLN A 190 -5.20 -5.36 -17.77
N ALA A 191 -5.55 -5.19 -16.49
CA ALA A 191 -4.58 -4.89 -15.43
C ALA A 191 -3.56 -6.02 -15.24
N ARG A 192 -4.00 -7.28 -15.23
CA ARG A 192 -3.10 -8.45 -15.18
C ARG A 192 -2.18 -8.51 -16.40
N GLN A 193 -2.72 -8.30 -17.60
CA GLN A 193 -1.93 -8.33 -18.84
C GLN A 193 -0.92 -7.19 -18.88
N PHE A 194 -1.29 -6.01 -18.39
CA PHE A 194 -0.38 -4.87 -18.25
C PHE A 194 0.75 -5.19 -17.27
N LEU A 195 0.46 -5.75 -16.09
CA LEU A 195 1.49 -6.16 -15.13
C LEU A 195 2.43 -7.23 -15.68
N LYS A 196 1.89 -8.20 -16.42
CA LYS A 196 2.68 -9.28 -17.05
C LYS A 196 3.65 -8.74 -18.11
N ASN A 197 3.19 -7.77 -18.91
CA ASN A 197 4.00 -7.15 -19.96
C ASN A 197 5.02 -6.15 -19.42
N ASN A 198 4.81 -5.64 -18.21
CA ASN A 198 5.63 -4.62 -17.57
C ASN A 198 6.48 -5.18 -16.41
N LEU A 199 6.93 -6.44 -16.52
CA LEU A 199 7.80 -7.07 -15.51
C LEU A 199 9.11 -6.30 -15.28
N ASP A 200 9.53 -5.50 -16.28
CA ASP A 200 10.72 -4.65 -16.25
C ASP A 200 10.45 -3.16 -15.93
N ALA A 201 9.20 -2.77 -15.66
CA ALA A 201 8.79 -1.37 -15.44
C ALA A 201 9.63 -0.63 -14.40
N THR A 202 9.98 0.62 -14.68
CA THR A 202 10.74 1.52 -13.81
C THR A 202 10.05 1.76 -12.45
N ASN A 203 10.80 2.25 -11.46
CA ASN A 203 10.23 2.51 -10.12
C ASN A 203 9.10 3.56 -10.17
N GLU A 204 9.24 4.55 -11.06
CA GLU A 204 8.23 5.60 -11.29
C GLU A 204 6.95 5.03 -11.90
N GLU A 205 7.06 4.13 -12.88
CA GLU A 205 5.91 3.42 -13.46
C GLU A 205 5.20 2.55 -12.41
N LEU A 206 5.94 1.84 -11.55
CA LEU A 206 5.36 1.04 -10.46
C LEU A 206 4.59 1.89 -9.45
N VAL A 207 5.07 3.09 -9.12
CA VAL A 207 4.38 4.04 -8.24
C VAL A 207 3.11 4.59 -8.87
N ALA A 208 3.14 4.92 -10.17
CA ALA A 208 1.94 5.37 -10.88
C ALA A 208 0.85 4.29 -10.93
N ILE A 209 1.26 3.03 -11.10
CA ILE A 209 0.36 1.86 -11.06
C ILE A 209 -0.24 1.68 -9.66
N LYS A 210 0.57 1.78 -8.60
CA LYS A 210 0.10 1.73 -7.21
C LYS A 210 -1.00 2.75 -6.95
N ASN A 211 -0.76 4.01 -7.30
CA ASN A 211 -1.72 5.10 -7.10
C ASN A 211 -3.03 4.87 -7.88
N SER A 212 -2.93 4.29 -9.08
CA SER A 212 -4.10 3.93 -9.87
C SER A 212 -4.90 2.81 -9.21
N LEU A 213 -4.23 1.77 -8.68
CA LEU A 213 -4.85 0.65 -7.95
C LEU A 213 -5.55 1.11 -6.66
N GLU A 214 -4.94 2.00 -5.88
CA GLU A 214 -5.51 2.57 -4.66
C GLU A 214 -6.76 3.43 -4.91
N SER A 215 -6.90 3.99 -6.11
CA SER A 215 -8.06 4.81 -6.49
C SER A 215 -9.33 4.02 -6.80
N PHE A 216 -9.23 2.69 -6.96
CA PHE A 216 -10.40 1.85 -7.18
C PHE A 216 -11.18 1.67 -5.88
N LYS A 217 -12.39 2.26 -5.81
CA LYS A 217 -13.38 1.95 -4.76
C LYS A 217 -13.97 0.58 -5.04
N THR A 218 -13.68 -0.39 -4.18
CA THR A 218 -13.98 -1.81 -4.40
C THR A 218 -14.86 -2.40 -3.29
N THR A 219 -15.62 -3.46 -3.62
CA THR A 219 -16.29 -4.31 -2.62
C THR A 219 -15.26 -5.15 -1.84
N GLU A 220 -15.64 -5.73 -0.70
CA GLU A 220 -14.73 -6.41 0.25
C GLU A 220 -13.78 -7.44 -0.41
N ASP A 221 -14.26 -8.25 -1.36
CA ASP A 221 -13.43 -9.26 -2.03
C ASP A 221 -12.45 -8.66 -3.07
N GLU A 222 -12.82 -7.54 -3.68
CA GLU A 222 -11.97 -6.78 -4.60
C GLU A 222 -10.91 -5.97 -3.83
N TYR A 223 -11.19 -5.56 -2.59
CA TYR A 223 -10.22 -4.95 -1.68
C TYR A 223 -9.10 -5.92 -1.31
N GLN A 224 -9.43 -7.20 -1.06
CA GLN A 224 -8.42 -8.22 -0.77
C GLN A 224 -7.45 -8.46 -1.93
N GLU A 225 -7.94 -8.39 -3.18
CA GLU A 225 -7.08 -8.61 -4.35
C GLU A 225 -6.22 -7.38 -4.67
N VAL A 226 -6.78 -6.18 -4.54
CA VAL A 226 -6.00 -4.93 -4.63
C VAL A 226 -4.95 -4.90 -3.53
N GLN A 227 -5.26 -5.31 -2.30
CA GLN A 227 -4.30 -5.43 -1.20
C GLN A 227 -3.13 -6.36 -1.55
N LYS A 228 -3.39 -7.55 -2.11
CA LYS A 228 -2.32 -8.47 -2.54
C LYS A 228 -1.43 -7.87 -3.64
N LEU A 229 -2.03 -7.22 -4.64
CA LEU A 229 -1.27 -6.54 -5.69
C LEU A 229 -0.45 -5.38 -5.13
N LEU A 230 -0.99 -4.61 -4.18
CA LEU A 230 -0.26 -3.54 -3.50
C LEU A 230 0.92 -4.09 -2.71
N VAL A 231 0.77 -5.21 -2.01
CA VAL A 231 1.89 -5.88 -1.31
C VAL A 231 2.99 -6.28 -2.31
N PHE A 232 2.63 -6.93 -3.42
CA PHE A 232 3.59 -7.33 -4.45
C PHE A 232 4.33 -6.13 -5.07
N ILE A 233 3.61 -5.04 -5.36
CA ILE A 233 4.19 -3.80 -5.89
C ILE A 233 5.14 -3.18 -4.87
N ASN A 234 4.75 -3.10 -3.59
CA ASN A 234 5.58 -2.55 -2.53
C ASN A 234 6.87 -3.36 -2.33
N GLU A 235 6.82 -4.69 -2.43
CA GLU A 235 8.03 -5.54 -2.39
C GLU A 235 8.97 -5.24 -3.57
N LYS A 236 8.43 -5.11 -4.79
CA LYS A 236 9.23 -4.76 -5.97
C LYS A 236 9.89 -3.39 -5.85
N ILE A 237 9.14 -2.39 -5.35
CA ILE A 237 9.66 -1.05 -5.07
C ILE A 237 10.79 -1.14 -4.04
N ALA A 238 10.62 -1.90 -2.95
CA ALA A 238 11.64 -2.06 -1.91
C ALA A 238 12.93 -2.70 -2.44
N VAL A 239 12.82 -3.74 -3.27
CA VAL A 239 13.99 -4.40 -3.89
C VAL A 239 14.73 -3.43 -4.82
N LYS A 240 14.00 -2.65 -5.63
CA LYS A 240 14.62 -1.65 -6.53
C LYS A 240 15.27 -0.51 -5.76
N SER A 241 14.60 0.00 -4.72
CA SER A 241 15.14 1.03 -3.83
C SER A 241 16.47 0.59 -3.22
N LYS A 242 16.52 -0.61 -2.64
CA LYS A 242 17.74 -1.18 -2.05
C LYS A 242 18.88 -1.34 -3.07
N LYS A 243 18.56 -1.63 -4.34
CA LYS A 243 19.55 -1.71 -5.43
C LYS A 243 20.11 -0.33 -5.77
N ILE A 244 19.27 0.71 -5.75
CA ILE A 244 19.68 2.10 -5.96
C ILE A 244 20.58 2.55 -4.79
N ASP A 245 20.18 2.30 -3.54
CA ASP A 245 20.96 2.67 -2.36
C ASP A 245 22.36 2.04 -2.39
N ARG A 246 22.46 0.76 -2.76
CA ARG A 246 23.75 0.07 -2.90
C ARG A 246 24.63 0.69 -3.99
N LYS A 247 24.03 1.14 -5.10
CA LYS A 247 24.77 1.85 -6.16
C LYS A 247 25.26 3.21 -5.67
N ASN A 248 24.41 3.96 -4.99
CA ASN A 248 24.79 5.27 -4.44
C ASN A 248 25.92 5.13 -3.41
N GLN A 249 25.84 4.14 -2.51
CA GLN A 249 26.93 3.83 -1.57
C GLN A 249 28.22 3.37 -2.25
N ALA A 250 28.14 2.73 -3.42
CA ALA A 250 29.33 2.37 -4.19
C ALA A 250 29.97 3.62 -4.81
N ILE A 251 29.15 4.49 -5.43
CA ILE A 251 29.60 5.77 -6.00
C ILE A 251 30.23 6.67 -4.93
N GLU A 252 29.63 6.76 -3.75
CA GLU A 252 30.18 7.53 -2.64
C GLU A 252 31.52 6.98 -2.16
N ARG A 253 31.66 5.65 -2.08
CA ARG A 253 32.94 5.01 -1.76
C ARG A 253 34.00 5.29 -2.81
N GLU A 254 33.67 5.14 -4.10
CA GLU A 254 34.58 5.47 -5.20
C GLU A 254 35.02 6.93 -5.17
N ARG A 255 34.09 7.86 -4.91
CA ARG A 255 34.41 9.29 -4.75
C ARG A 255 35.34 9.54 -3.56
N PHE A 256 35.05 8.93 -2.41
CA PHE A 256 35.90 9.05 -1.23
C PHE A 256 37.29 8.46 -1.46
N GLU A 257 37.38 7.30 -2.11
CA GLU A 257 38.65 6.66 -2.46
C GLU A 257 39.45 7.51 -3.46
N ALA A 258 38.79 8.12 -4.45
CA ALA A 258 39.44 9.02 -5.41
C ALA A 258 39.92 10.33 -4.74
N GLU A 259 39.09 10.95 -3.88
CA GLU A 259 39.44 12.17 -3.14
C GLU A 259 40.59 11.94 -2.16
N THR A 260 40.64 10.76 -1.54
CA THR A 260 41.64 10.40 -0.52
C THR A 260 42.79 9.54 -1.05
N ALA A 261 42.91 9.39 -2.37
CA ALA A 261 43.92 8.53 -2.99
C ALA A 261 45.36 8.93 -2.63
N SER A 262 45.59 10.22 -2.40
CA SER A 262 46.90 10.78 -2.02
C SER A 262 47.19 10.70 -0.51
N LEU A 263 46.22 10.31 0.32
CA LEU A 263 46.35 10.25 1.77
C LEU A 263 46.88 8.90 2.25
N ASP A 264 47.64 8.92 3.35
CA ASP A 264 47.99 7.74 4.12
C ASP A 264 46.80 7.23 4.96
N ASP A 265 46.93 6.05 5.58
CA ASP A 265 45.83 5.45 6.36
C ASP A 265 45.35 6.35 7.51
N LYS A 266 46.26 7.14 8.10
CA LYS A 266 45.93 8.10 9.14
C LYS A 266 45.17 9.30 8.57
N GLY A 267 45.60 9.86 7.44
CA GLY A 267 44.88 10.93 6.73
C GLY A 267 43.49 10.49 6.27
N LYS A 268 43.34 9.26 5.77
CA LYS A 268 42.03 8.67 5.39
C LYS A 268 41.07 8.57 6.57
N ARG A 269 41.56 8.16 7.75
CA ARG A 269 40.76 8.13 8.99
C ARG A 269 40.33 9.54 9.40
N LEU A 270 41.25 10.50 9.36
CA LEU A 270 40.95 11.90 9.68
C LEU A 270 39.89 12.48 8.75
N LYS A 271 39.99 12.24 7.44
CA LYS A 271 38.98 12.70 6.48
C LYS A 271 37.61 12.04 6.69
N LYS A 272 37.57 10.80 7.20
CA LYS A 272 36.34 10.11 7.55
C LYS A 272 35.70 10.65 8.84
N GLU A 273 36.51 10.96 9.85
CA GLU A 273 36.05 11.52 11.14
C GLU A 273 35.68 13.00 11.02
N HIS A 274 36.37 13.74 10.15
CA HIS A 274 36.16 15.16 9.89
C HIS A 274 35.94 15.42 8.39
N PRO A 275 34.74 15.13 7.85
CA PRO A 275 34.45 15.29 6.42
C PRO A 275 34.66 16.72 5.89
N ASN A 276 34.48 17.71 6.76
CA ASN A 276 34.60 19.13 6.46
C ASN A 276 36.05 19.62 6.36
N TRP A 277 37.03 18.82 6.75
CA TRP A 277 38.45 19.17 6.58
C TRP A 277 38.89 18.90 5.15
N SER A 278 39.73 19.76 4.61
CA SER A 278 40.32 19.57 3.29
C SER A 278 41.28 18.39 3.29
N VAL A 279 41.47 17.77 2.12
CA VAL A 279 42.44 16.68 1.92
C VAL A 279 43.84 17.12 2.34
N GLU A 280 44.23 18.34 2.01
CA GLU A 280 45.54 18.91 2.37
C GLU A 280 45.73 19.06 3.89
N GLU A 281 44.70 19.48 4.61
CA GLU A 281 44.75 19.56 6.07
C GLU A 281 44.91 18.17 6.70
N CYS A 282 44.13 17.19 6.22
CA CYS A 282 44.25 15.81 6.69
C CYS A 282 45.63 15.22 6.44
N ASP A 283 46.25 15.50 5.29
CA ASP A 283 47.62 15.09 4.95
C ASP A 283 48.68 15.74 5.86
N LEU A 284 48.54 17.04 6.13
CA LEU A 284 49.44 17.75 7.04
C LEU A 284 49.35 17.23 8.47
N ILE A 285 48.12 17.06 8.97
CA ILE A 285 47.83 16.58 10.32
C ILE A 285 48.29 15.12 10.48
N SER A 286 48.10 14.27 9.47
CA SER A 286 48.55 12.88 9.53
C SER A 286 50.07 12.79 9.72
N LYS A 287 50.81 13.66 9.02
CA LYS A 287 52.27 13.83 9.12
C LYS A 287 52.74 14.57 10.37
N GLY A 288 51.83 14.95 11.28
CA GLY A 288 52.15 15.68 12.51
C GLY A 288 52.66 17.11 12.25
N LYS A 289 52.26 17.70 11.13
CA LYS A 289 52.60 19.07 10.74
C LYS A 289 51.39 19.98 10.95
N ILE A 290 51.67 21.25 11.21
CA ILE A 290 50.66 22.30 11.36
C ILE A 290 51.04 23.51 10.51
N LYS A 291 50.04 24.31 10.13
CA LYS A 291 50.21 25.60 9.44
C LYS A 291 49.36 26.67 10.11
N THR A 292 49.70 27.93 9.86
CA THR A 292 48.84 29.07 10.23
C THR A 292 47.48 28.94 9.54
N GLY A 293 46.42 29.37 10.20
CA GLY A 293 45.03 29.22 9.75
C GLY A 293 44.35 27.93 10.21
N MET A 294 45.07 26.99 10.82
CA MET A 294 44.47 25.77 11.40
C MET A 294 43.71 26.06 12.70
N LEU A 295 42.60 25.37 12.92
CA LEU A 295 41.81 25.42 14.15
C LEU A 295 42.54 24.77 15.33
N GLU A 296 42.22 25.19 16.56
CA GLU A 296 42.72 24.57 17.80
C GLU A 296 42.52 23.04 17.80
N GLU A 297 41.37 22.55 17.33
CA GLU A 297 41.06 21.12 17.22
C GLU A 297 42.00 20.39 16.24
N GLN A 298 42.21 20.94 15.05
CA GLN A 298 43.13 20.40 14.04
C GLN A 298 44.56 20.28 14.60
N VAL A 299 45.00 21.31 15.33
CA VAL A 299 46.34 21.34 15.94
C VAL A 299 46.47 20.31 17.06
N LYS A 300 45.45 20.13 17.90
CA LYS A 300 45.43 19.07 18.93
C LYS A 300 45.52 17.68 18.33
N VAL A 301 44.80 17.43 17.26
CA VAL A 301 44.85 16.14 16.57
C VAL A 301 46.23 15.89 15.93
N ALA A 302 46.88 16.95 15.43
CA ALA A 302 48.21 16.85 14.84
C ALA A 302 49.33 16.61 15.88
N LEU A 303 49.31 17.37 16.99
CA LEU A 303 50.45 17.47 17.93
C LEU A 303 50.17 16.90 19.33
N GLY A 304 48.92 16.60 19.66
CA GLY A 304 48.46 16.22 21.00
C GLY A 304 48.08 17.43 21.86
N GLU A 305 47.74 17.15 23.13
CA GLU A 305 47.42 18.20 24.10
C GLU A 305 48.68 19.01 24.45
N PRO A 306 48.60 20.34 24.50
CA PRO A 306 49.71 21.19 24.91
C PRO A 306 50.05 20.97 26.39
N PHE A 307 51.31 21.20 26.75
CA PHE A 307 51.78 21.13 28.13
C PHE A 307 51.16 22.22 29.00
N GLU A 308 51.04 23.44 28.47
CA GLU A 308 50.44 24.57 29.16
C GLU A 308 49.69 25.47 28.17
N ILE A 309 48.51 25.95 28.59
CA ILE A 309 47.71 26.91 27.82
C ILE A 309 47.56 28.18 28.65
N LYS A 310 48.04 29.31 28.12
CA LYS A 310 47.79 30.64 28.68
C LYS A 310 46.71 31.32 27.86
N ARG A 311 45.51 31.50 28.43
CA ARG A 311 44.37 32.13 27.75
C ARG A 311 44.15 33.57 28.23
N THR A 312 43.77 34.42 27.28
CA THR A 312 43.16 35.75 27.47
C THR A 312 41.77 35.73 26.81
N SER A 313 41.01 36.82 26.85
CA SER A 313 39.63 36.87 26.34
C SER A 313 39.51 36.50 24.85
N THR A 314 40.49 36.83 24.02
CA THR A 314 40.45 36.58 22.56
C THR A 314 41.65 35.80 22.03
N ARG A 315 42.68 35.58 22.85
CA ARG A 315 43.94 34.93 22.43
C ARG A 315 44.37 33.82 23.37
N SER A 316 44.91 32.75 22.83
CA SER A 316 45.50 31.64 23.59
C SER A 316 46.94 31.39 23.11
N LYS A 317 47.86 31.23 24.07
CA LYS A 317 49.24 30.80 23.83
C LYS A 317 49.41 29.37 24.35
N TRP A 318 49.81 28.47 23.47
CA TRP A 318 50.01 27.06 23.79
C TRP A 318 51.51 26.75 23.82
N ILE A 319 51.96 26.13 24.90
CA ILE A 319 53.34 25.67 25.09
C ILE A 319 53.36 24.16 24.91
N LEU A 320 54.12 23.66 23.95
CA LEU A 320 54.04 22.26 23.52
C LEU A 320 54.80 21.29 24.42
N ARG A 321 55.89 21.74 25.05
CA ARG A 321 56.73 20.89 25.93
C ARG A 321 57.27 21.69 27.11
N LYS A 322 57.51 21.01 28.22
CA LYS A 322 58.18 21.57 29.40
C LYS A 322 59.57 22.07 28.99
N ASN A 323 59.88 23.34 29.29
CA ASN A 323 61.13 24.03 28.97
C ASN A 323 61.43 24.23 27.47
N SER A 324 60.42 24.18 26.59
CA SER A 324 60.59 24.51 25.17
C SER A 324 60.22 25.96 24.86
N THR A 325 60.94 26.57 23.92
CA THR A 325 60.57 27.86 23.32
C THR A 325 59.47 27.71 22.26
N ALA A 326 59.15 26.47 21.85
CA ALA A 326 58.14 26.20 20.84
C ALA A 326 56.74 26.52 21.39
N CYS A 327 56.15 27.57 20.84
CA CYS A 327 54.85 28.11 21.25
C CYS A 327 53.96 28.32 20.03
N LEU A 328 52.67 28.06 20.20
CA LEU A 328 51.64 28.37 19.20
C LEU A 328 50.76 29.49 19.74
N TYR A 329 50.41 30.43 18.87
CA TYR A 329 49.53 31.54 19.20
C TYR A 329 48.24 31.39 18.41
N PHE A 330 47.13 31.49 19.12
CA PHE A 330 45.79 31.41 18.56
C PHE A 330 45.01 32.67 18.85
N GLU A 331 44.18 33.07 17.90
CA GLU A 331 43.21 34.16 18.01
C GLU A 331 41.86 33.61 17.57
N GLU A 332 40.84 33.74 18.44
CA GLU A 332 39.50 33.19 18.19
C GLU A 332 39.49 31.69 17.83
N GLY A 333 40.45 30.92 18.36
CA GLY A 333 40.57 29.47 18.12
C GLY A 333 41.29 29.10 16.82
N ILE A 334 41.89 30.07 16.11
CA ILE A 334 42.65 29.87 14.86
C ILE A 334 44.13 30.14 15.12
N CYS A 335 45.01 29.24 14.69
CA CYS A 335 46.46 29.37 14.82
C CYS A 335 46.98 30.51 13.93
N VAL A 336 47.38 31.63 14.54
CA VAL A 336 47.85 32.82 13.82
C VAL A 336 49.37 32.89 13.71
N ALA A 337 50.10 32.26 14.64
CA ALA A 337 51.56 32.23 14.59
C ALA A 337 52.14 30.96 15.22
N ILE A 338 53.23 30.48 14.60
CA ILE A 338 53.99 29.31 15.03
C ILE A 338 55.42 29.77 15.35
N GLN A 339 55.83 29.68 16.60
CA GLN A 339 57.18 29.97 17.05
C GLN A 339 57.85 28.64 17.40
N GLN A 340 58.93 28.27 16.73
CA GLN A 340 59.69 27.03 16.97
C GLN A 340 61.05 27.33 17.57
#